data_AF-A0A6C0HYX8-F1
#
_entry.id   AF-A0A6C0HYX8-F1
#
_cell.length_a   1.000
_cell.length_b   1.000
_cell.length_c   1.000
_cell.angle_alpha   90.00
_cell.angle_beta   90.00
_cell.angle_gamma   90.00
#
_symmetry.space_group_name_H-M   'P 1'
#
loop_
_entity.id
_entity.type
_entity.pdbx_description
1 polymer ?
#
loop_
_entity_poly.entity_id
_entity_poly.type
_entity_poly.pdbx_seq_one_letter_code
_entity_poly.pdbx_strand_id
1 'polypeptide(L)'
;MSKSIIERRLAKEIDFLEEKMPKYQLLILDGCEDKDCNCKDKCNYVHIEFVTPNGNCLTMTLLQDYPFKPPRFLKINGRDYRFILKKMPKRIYYLYNNPQDMYYEESVEMKKSVSCLNCNTTCLCCDSLLCGDNWSPAIMLFHILKEIEDHNLIKRKIMYKFALKNLFDKRNLPLELLRSVYKYLV
;
A
#
# COMPACT_ATOMS: atom_id res chain seq x y z
N MET A 1 4.66 -20.82 29.31
CA MET A 1 4.13 -21.12 27.95
C MET A 1 5.13 -20.60 26.92
N SER A 2 5.45 -21.37 25.88
CA SER A 2 6.29 -20.88 24.78
C SER A 2 5.52 -19.82 24.00
N LYS A 3 6.12 -18.65 23.75
CA LYS A 3 5.55 -17.62 22.87
C LYS A 3 5.26 -18.22 21.50
N SER A 4 4.15 -17.81 20.88
CA SER A 4 3.81 -18.25 19.52
C SER A 4 4.87 -17.78 18.51
N ILE A 5 4.91 -18.41 17.33
CA ILE A 5 5.81 -17.97 16.24
C ILE A 5 5.49 -16.51 15.85
N ILE A 6 4.20 -16.17 15.81
CA ILE A 6 3.72 -14.82 15.47
C ILE A 6 4.19 -13.81 16.49
N GLU A 7 4.02 -14.05 17.79
CA GLU A 7 4.49 -13.13 18.83
C GLU A 7 5.99 -12.84 18.73
N ARG A 8 6.79 -13.88 18.49
CA ARG A 8 8.25 -13.73 18.33
C ARG A 8 8.62 -12.96 17.07
N ARG A 9 7.91 -13.19 15.96
CA ARG A 9 8.12 -12.46 14.71
C ARG A 9 7.68 -11.00 14.86
N LEU A 10 6.49 -10.78 15.41
CA LEU A 10 5.90 -9.46 15.58
C LEU A 10 6.77 -8.59 16.50
N ALA A 11 7.25 -9.11 17.63
CA ALA A 11 8.16 -8.36 18.50
C ALA A 11 9.36 -7.77 17.74
N LYS A 12 10.02 -8.57 16.90
CA LYS A 12 11.15 -8.10 16.07
C LYS A 12 10.75 -7.08 15.02
N GLU A 13 9.57 -7.25 14.42
CA GLU A 13 9.07 -6.31 13.42
C GLU A 13 8.67 -4.98 14.05
N ILE A 14 8.18 -4.98 15.30
CA ILE A 14 7.86 -3.78 16.06
C ILE A 14 9.13 -3.00 16.36
N ASP A 15 10.16 -3.65 16.93
CA ASP A 15 11.44 -3.00 17.21
C ASP A 15 12.00 -2.34 15.93
N PHE A 16 11.94 -3.04 14.80
CA PHE A 16 12.38 -2.53 13.50
C PHE A 16 11.52 -1.35 13.01
N LEU A 17 10.21 -1.40 13.19
CA LEU A 17 9.28 -0.34 12.81
C LEU A 17 9.48 0.92 13.64
N GLU A 18 9.68 0.80 14.95
CA GLU A 18 9.97 1.93 15.83
C GLU A 18 11.28 2.63 15.41
N GLU A 19 12.29 1.86 14.99
CA GLU A 19 13.54 2.40 14.46
C GLU A 19 13.37 3.10 13.10
N LYS A 20 12.71 2.45 12.13
CA LYS A 20 12.66 2.92 10.72
C LYS A 20 11.49 3.86 10.41
N MET A 21 10.40 3.77 11.17
CA MET A 21 9.18 4.54 10.95
C MET A 21 8.66 5.15 12.28
N PRO A 22 9.48 5.93 13.02
CA PRO A 22 9.16 6.38 14.39
C PRO A 22 7.93 7.29 14.50
N LYS A 23 7.42 7.79 13.37
CA LYS A 23 6.21 8.63 13.32
C LYS A 23 4.92 7.81 13.19
N TYR A 24 5.02 6.50 12.97
CA TYR A 24 3.86 5.62 12.97
C TYR A 24 3.55 5.19 14.40
N GLN A 25 2.28 5.26 14.77
CA GLN A 25 1.82 4.71 16.04
C GLN A 25 1.24 3.33 15.78
N LEU A 26 1.72 2.34 16.52
CA LEU A 26 1.26 0.96 16.44
C LEU A 26 0.40 0.64 17.65
N LEU A 27 -0.76 0.03 17.41
CA LEU A 27 -1.61 -0.56 18.42
C LEU A 27 -1.86 -2.02 18.08
N ILE A 28 -1.50 -2.91 19.01
CA ILE A 28 -1.90 -4.32 18.94
C ILE A 28 -3.26 -4.42 19.63
N LEU A 29 -4.27 -4.81 18.87
CA LEU A 29 -5.60 -5.08 19.38
C LEU A 29 -5.68 -6.59 19.64
N ASP A 30 -5.96 -6.95 20.89
CA ASP A 30 -6.03 -8.35 21.30
C ASP A 30 -7.00 -9.12 20.39
N GLY A 31 -6.55 -10.31 19.98
CA GLY A 31 -7.39 -11.25 19.24
C GLY A 31 -8.58 -11.64 20.11
N CYS A 32 -9.74 -11.84 19.51
CA CYS A 32 -10.93 -12.16 20.27
C CYS A 32 -10.73 -13.51 21.00
N GLU A 33 -10.60 -13.46 22.32
CA GLU A 33 -10.83 -14.61 23.19
C GLU A 33 -12.33 -14.81 23.44
N ASP A 34 -13.19 -14.52 22.44
CA ASP A 34 -14.64 -14.69 22.62
C ASP A 34 -14.92 -16.15 22.96
N LYS A 35 -15.20 -16.40 24.24
CA LYS A 35 -15.61 -17.72 24.72
C LYS A 35 -16.96 -18.12 24.13
N ASP A 36 -17.71 -17.13 23.61
CA ASP A 36 -19.02 -17.29 22.99
C ASP A 36 -18.96 -17.31 21.45
N CYS A 37 -17.77 -17.15 20.84
CA CYS A 37 -17.60 -17.46 19.43
C CYS A 37 -17.78 -18.97 19.26
N ASN A 38 -18.92 -19.37 18.69
CA ASN A 38 -19.22 -20.76 18.36
C ASN A 38 -18.32 -21.31 17.21
N CYS A 39 -17.22 -20.62 16.91
CA CYS A 39 -16.12 -21.13 16.13
C CYS A 39 -15.43 -22.23 16.94
N LYS A 40 -15.74 -23.49 16.60
CA LYS A 40 -15.07 -24.67 17.17
C LYS A 40 -13.55 -24.63 17.01
N ASP A 41 -13.05 -23.80 16.10
CA ASP A 41 -11.65 -23.46 15.94
C ASP A 41 -11.36 -22.13 16.63
N LYS A 42 -10.56 -22.16 17.70
CA LYS A 42 -9.95 -20.95 18.28
C LYS A 42 -9.22 -20.20 17.18
N CYS A 43 -9.81 -19.12 16.68
CA CYS A 43 -9.18 -18.28 15.67
C CYS A 43 -8.03 -17.52 16.34
N ASN A 44 -6.85 -18.12 16.38
CA ASN A 44 -5.63 -17.44 16.80
C ASN A 44 -5.24 -16.43 15.71
N TYR A 45 -5.63 -15.18 15.91
CA TYR A 45 -5.20 -14.06 15.10
C TYR A 45 -4.76 -12.89 15.96
N VAL A 46 -3.92 -12.03 15.39
CA VAL A 46 -3.53 -10.75 16.00
C VAL A 46 -4.09 -9.65 15.12
N HIS A 47 -4.86 -8.75 15.71
CA HIS A 47 -5.32 -7.56 15.00
C HIS A 47 -4.35 -6.42 15.27
N ILE A 48 -3.99 -5.70 14.21
CA ILE A 48 -3.01 -4.62 14.30
C ILE A 48 -3.61 -3.38 13.67
N GLU A 49 -3.45 -2.27 14.37
CA GLU A 49 -3.77 -0.93 13.89
C GLU A 49 -2.51 -0.07 13.83
N PHE A 50 -2.37 0.68 12.74
CA PHE A 50 -1.34 1.69 12.56
C PHE A 50 -2.00 3.05 12.33
N VAL A 51 -1.57 4.07 13.07
CA VAL A 51 -1.88 5.47 12.76
C VAL A 51 -0.67 6.10 12.08
N THR A 52 -0.87 6.53 10.83
CA THR A 52 0.15 7.20 10.01
C THR A 52 0.38 8.65 10.44
N PRO A 53 1.50 9.28 10.02
CA PRO A 53 1.79 10.69 10.31
C PRO A 53 0.76 11.67 9.75
N ASN A 54 0.00 11.27 8.73
CA ASN A 54 -1.07 12.08 8.15
C ASN A 54 -2.48 11.69 8.67
N GLY A 55 -2.55 10.92 9.76
CA GLY A 55 -3.79 10.59 10.45
C GLY A 55 -4.65 9.52 9.79
N ASN A 56 -4.14 8.81 8.77
CA ASN A 56 -4.83 7.62 8.28
C ASN A 56 -4.65 6.46 9.27
N CYS A 57 -5.72 5.70 9.46
CA CYS A 57 -5.76 4.46 10.23
C CYS A 57 -5.65 3.27 9.27
N LEU A 58 -4.65 2.42 9.47
CA LEU A 58 -4.48 1.18 8.74
C LEU A 58 -4.73 0.02 9.67
N THR A 59 -5.61 -0.90 9.29
CA THR A 59 -5.89 -2.10 10.09
C THR A 59 -5.60 -3.35 9.29
N MET A 60 -5.06 -4.38 9.93
CA MET A 60 -4.83 -5.67 9.32
C MET A 60 -4.90 -6.81 10.34
N THR A 61 -5.10 -8.02 9.85
CA THR A 61 -5.23 -9.23 10.67
C THR A 61 -4.13 -10.22 10.32
N LEU A 62 -3.30 -10.58 11.30
CA LEU A 62 -2.30 -11.63 11.19
C LEU A 62 -2.90 -12.95 11.65
N LEU A 63 -2.98 -13.94 10.76
CA LEU A 63 -3.45 -15.27 11.11
C LEU A 63 -2.31 -16.16 11.61
N GLN A 64 -2.64 -17.30 12.22
CA GLN A 64 -1.75 -18.38 12.66
C GLN A 64 -0.59 -18.71 11.68
N ASP A 65 -0.82 -18.60 10.38
CA ASP A 65 0.17 -18.94 9.34
C ASP A 65 1.10 -17.78 8.97
N TYR A 66 1.00 -16.63 9.62
CA TYR A 66 1.98 -15.55 9.51
C TYR A 66 3.33 -15.97 10.14
N PRO A 67 4.48 -15.70 9.51
CA PRO A 67 4.69 -14.87 8.31
C PRO A 67 4.70 -15.66 6.99
N PHE A 68 4.29 -16.93 6.96
CA PHE A 68 4.27 -17.74 5.74
C PHE A 68 3.13 -17.38 4.79
N LYS A 69 2.10 -16.66 5.29
CA LYS A 69 1.08 -16.01 4.48
C LYS A 69 0.99 -14.52 4.80
N PRO A 70 0.57 -13.68 3.82
CA PRO A 70 0.44 -12.24 4.04
C PRO A 70 -0.65 -11.91 5.07
N PRO A 71 -0.58 -10.73 5.70
CA PRO A 71 -1.69 -10.19 6.49
C PRO A 71 -2.99 -10.18 5.68
N ARG A 72 -4.10 -10.47 6.35
CA ARG A 72 -5.45 -10.40 5.77
C ARG A 72 -6.15 -9.10 6.12
N PHE A 73 -7.16 -8.78 5.32
CA PHE A 73 -8.08 -7.67 5.58
C PHE A 73 -7.38 -6.33 5.81
N LEU A 74 -6.31 -6.04 5.06
CA LEU A 74 -5.69 -4.73 5.10
C LEU A 74 -6.71 -3.67 4.67
N LYS A 75 -7.02 -2.75 5.58
CA LYS A 75 -7.88 -1.60 5.33
C LYS A 75 -7.13 -0.32 5.56
N ILE A 76 -7.46 0.72 4.79
CA ILE A 76 -7.04 2.11 5.02
C ILE A 76 -8.30 2.93 5.23
N ASN A 77 -8.42 3.55 6.41
CA ASN A 77 -9.61 4.28 6.84
C ASN A 77 -10.90 3.46 6.64
N GLY A 78 -10.87 2.19 7.05
CA GLY A 78 -11.98 1.24 6.92
C GLY A 78 -12.22 0.67 5.52
N ARG A 79 -11.51 1.12 4.48
CA ARG A 79 -11.67 0.63 3.10
C ARG A 79 -10.62 -0.42 2.75
N ASP A 80 -11.04 -1.52 2.12
CA ASP A 80 -10.15 -2.60 1.66
C ASP A 80 -9.07 -2.07 0.71
N TYR A 81 -7.81 -2.28 1.06
CA TYR A 81 -6.67 -1.76 0.30
C TYR A 81 -6.53 -2.41 -1.08
N ARG A 82 -6.74 -3.73 -1.19
CA ARG A 82 -6.68 -4.43 -2.48
C ARG A 82 -7.76 -3.92 -3.42
N PHE A 83 -8.94 -3.58 -2.88
CA PHE A 83 -9.99 -2.95 -3.67
C PHE A 83 -9.60 -1.54 -4.15
N ILE A 84 -8.92 -0.75 -3.31
CA ILE A 84 -8.38 0.55 -3.72
C ILE A 84 -7.38 0.36 -4.88
N LEU A 85 -6.45 -0.59 -4.77
CA LEU A 85 -5.45 -0.89 -5.82
C LEU A 85 -6.12 -1.32 -7.14
N LYS A 86 -7.13 -2.19 -7.08
CA LYS A 86 -7.89 -2.64 -8.26
C LYS A 86 -8.59 -1.49 -8.99
N LYS A 87 -9.04 -0.48 -8.26
CA LYS A 87 -9.72 0.70 -8.81
C LYS A 87 -8.77 1.84 -9.18
N MET A 88 -7.46 1.68 -9.00
CA MET A 88 -6.54 2.74 -9.37
C MET A 88 -6.55 2.93 -10.91
N PRO A 89 -6.61 4.19 -11.39
CA PRO A 89 -6.51 4.47 -12.81
C PRO A 89 -5.24 3.88 -13.42
N LYS A 90 -5.30 3.37 -14.66
CA LYS A 90 -4.15 2.76 -15.35
C LYS A 90 -2.92 3.68 -15.42
N ARG A 91 -3.13 5.00 -15.51
CA ARG A 91 -2.04 5.98 -15.45
C ARG A 91 -1.24 5.94 -14.14
N ILE A 92 -1.88 5.61 -13.00
CA ILE A 92 -1.17 5.42 -11.73
C ILE A 92 -0.26 4.20 -11.83
N TYR A 93 -0.77 3.09 -12.38
CA TYR A 93 0.01 1.88 -12.63
C TYR A 93 1.22 2.15 -13.52
N TYR A 94 1.03 2.90 -14.61
CA TYR A 94 2.14 3.29 -15.49
C TYR A 94 3.22 4.07 -14.77
N LEU A 95 2.83 5.09 -14.01
CA LEU A 95 3.77 5.97 -13.31
C LEU A 95 4.40 5.31 -12.08
N TYR A 96 3.79 4.24 -11.57
CA TYR A 96 4.44 3.37 -10.59
C TYR A 96 5.65 2.66 -11.21
N ASN A 97 5.47 2.11 -12.42
CA ASN A 97 6.54 1.43 -13.15
C ASN A 97 7.52 2.40 -13.84
N ASN A 98 7.10 3.65 -14.08
CA ASN A 98 7.88 4.67 -14.79
C ASN A 98 7.85 6.00 -14.01
N PRO A 99 8.41 6.07 -12.80
CA PRO A 99 8.25 7.22 -11.91
C PRO A 99 8.91 8.51 -12.43
N GLN A 100 9.81 8.41 -13.41
CA GLN A 100 10.48 9.55 -14.05
C GLN A 100 9.73 10.09 -15.28
N ASP A 101 8.66 9.41 -15.71
CA ASP A 101 7.95 9.80 -16.92
C ASP A 101 6.99 10.97 -16.68
N MET A 102 7.44 12.17 -17.08
CA MET A 102 6.64 13.40 -17.04
C MET A 102 5.65 13.54 -18.21
N TYR A 103 5.70 12.69 -19.25
CA TYR A 103 4.90 12.82 -20.47
C TYR A 103 4.01 11.63 -20.74
N TYR A 104 3.48 10.97 -19.70
CA TYR A 104 2.31 10.12 -19.91
C TYR A 104 1.17 10.98 -20.48
N GLU A 105 1.11 11.05 -21.81
CA GLU A 105 -0.02 11.49 -22.59
C GLU A 105 -0.95 10.28 -22.70
N GLU A 106 -2.19 10.42 -22.26
CA GLU A 106 -3.21 9.36 -22.36
C GLU A 106 -3.42 8.88 -23.82
N SER A 107 -2.92 9.63 -24.81
CA SER A 107 -2.91 9.32 -26.25
C SER A 107 -1.89 8.26 -26.68
N VAL A 108 -0.84 8.00 -25.88
CA VAL A 108 0.04 6.86 -26.16
C VAL A 108 -0.71 5.61 -25.72
N GLU A 109 -1.39 4.97 -26.67
CA GLU A 109 -2.10 3.72 -26.47
C GLU A 109 -1.27 2.81 -25.57
N MET A 110 -1.75 2.57 -24.35
CA MET A 110 -1.17 1.57 -23.48
C MET A 110 -1.25 0.24 -24.22
N LYS A 111 -0.17 -0.09 -24.95
CA LYS A 111 -0.02 -1.34 -25.68
C LYS A 111 -0.40 -2.44 -24.70
N LYS A 112 -1.52 -3.11 -24.99
CA LYS A 112 -2.21 -4.13 -24.18
C LYS A 112 -1.22 -4.86 -23.27
N SER A 113 -1.05 -4.33 -22.07
CA SER A 113 -0.13 -4.91 -21.10
C SER A 113 -0.81 -6.13 -20.49
N VAL A 114 0.00 -7.18 -20.32
CA VAL A 114 -0.38 -8.54 -19.94
C VAL A 114 -1.46 -8.53 -18.85
N SER A 115 -2.59 -9.15 -19.17
CA SER A 115 -3.72 -9.31 -18.26
C SER A 115 -3.32 -10.20 -17.09
N CYS A 116 -3.52 -9.75 -15.85
CA CYS A 116 -3.42 -10.68 -14.73
C CYS A 116 -4.51 -11.75 -14.84
N LEU A 117 -4.16 -13.01 -14.57
CA LEU A 117 -5.07 -14.17 -14.67
C LEU A 117 -6.38 -13.99 -13.88
N ASN A 118 -6.35 -13.19 -12.81
CA ASN A 118 -7.49 -12.95 -11.91
C ASN A 118 -8.23 -11.62 -12.16
N CYS A 119 -7.78 -10.79 -13.09
CA CYS A 119 -8.30 -9.42 -13.25
C CYS A 119 -8.34 -8.89 -14.69
N ASN A 120 -7.99 -9.72 -15.68
CA ASN A 120 -8.02 -9.43 -17.12
C ASN A 120 -7.32 -8.12 -17.56
N THR A 121 -6.57 -7.48 -16.68
CA THR A 121 -5.97 -6.16 -16.85
C THR A 121 -4.70 -6.05 -16.01
N THR A 122 -3.81 -5.11 -16.33
CA THR A 122 -2.71 -4.74 -15.42
C THR A 122 -3.25 -3.91 -14.26
N CYS A 123 -3.25 -4.47 -13.05
CA CYS A 123 -3.58 -3.79 -11.80
C CYS A 123 -2.36 -3.74 -10.88
N LEU A 124 -2.30 -2.74 -10.00
CA LEU A 124 -1.33 -2.74 -8.88
C LEU A 124 -1.61 -3.85 -7.85
N CYS A 125 -2.78 -4.49 -7.93
CA CYS A 125 -3.18 -5.54 -6.99
C CYS A 125 -2.34 -6.82 -7.12
N CYS A 126 -1.83 -7.11 -8.31
CA CYS A 126 -0.98 -8.26 -8.58
C CYS A 126 0.50 -7.97 -8.35
N ASP A 127 0.90 -6.71 -8.36
CA ASP A 127 2.27 -6.28 -8.07
C ASP A 127 2.47 -5.95 -6.58
N SER A 128 1.37 -5.84 -5.82
CA SER A 128 1.42 -5.64 -4.37
C SER A 128 2.09 -6.81 -3.66
N LEU A 129 2.85 -6.51 -2.61
CA LEU A 129 3.43 -7.47 -1.67
C LEU A 129 2.35 -8.34 -1.01
N LEU A 130 1.10 -7.85 -0.92
CA LEU A 130 0.00 -8.63 -0.36
C LEU A 130 -0.52 -9.70 -1.33
N CYS A 131 -0.10 -9.69 -2.60
CA CYS A 131 -0.42 -10.77 -3.53
C CYS A 131 0.32 -12.04 -3.11
N GLY A 132 -0.35 -13.20 -3.18
CA GLY A 132 0.23 -14.47 -2.71
C GLY A 132 1.53 -14.82 -3.42
N ASP A 133 1.62 -14.50 -4.71
CA ASP A 133 2.79 -14.81 -5.56
C ASP A 133 4.01 -13.92 -5.24
N ASN A 134 3.79 -12.74 -4.64
CA ASN A 134 4.86 -11.81 -4.26
C ASN A 134 5.20 -11.89 -2.77
N TRP A 135 4.41 -12.64 -1.99
CA TRP A 135 4.62 -12.74 -0.55
C TRP A 135 5.74 -13.74 -0.24
N SER A 136 6.57 -13.39 0.74
CA SER A 136 7.54 -14.31 1.33
C SER A 136 7.67 -14.04 2.83
N PRO A 137 8.09 -15.02 3.64
CA PRO A 137 8.34 -14.81 5.08
C PRO A 137 9.40 -13.76 5.41
N ALA A 138 10.21 -13.33 4.44
CA ALA A 138 11.17 -12.25 4.61
C ALA A 138 10.49 -10.87 4.63
N ILE A 139 9.32 -10.73 3.99
CA ILE A 139 8.53 -9.50 4.00
C ILE A 139 8.01 -9.25 5.41
N MET A 140 7.96 -7.97 5.77
CA MET A 140 7.62 -7.45 7.11
C MET A 140 6.52 -6.41 6.95
N LEU A 141 5.84 -6.09 8.05
CA LEU A 141 4.90 -4.97 8.17
C LEU A 141 5.51 -3.67 7.65
N PHE A 142 6.79 -3.41 7.94
CA PHE A 142 7.54 -2.28 7.36
C PHE A 142 7.44 -2.19 5.83
N HIS A 143 7.65 -3.30 5.13
CA HIS A 143 7.63 -3.32 3.67
C HIS A 143 6.22 -3.02 3.12
N ILE A 144 5.17 -3.51 3.80
CA ILE A 144 3.77 -3.21 3.45
C ILE A 144 3.49 -1.72 3.64
N LEU A 145 3.87 -1.14 4.80
CA LEU A 145 3.69 0.29 5.06
C LEU A 145 4.45 1.14 4.03
N LYS A 146 5.68 0.72 3.68
CA LYS A 146 6.50 1.38 2.68
C LYS A 146 5.86 1.35 1.29
N GLU A 147 5.32 0.22 0.85
CA GLU A 147 4.54 0.11 -0.40
C GLU A 147 3.37 1.11 -0.41
N ILE A 148 2.65 1.24 0.71
CA ILE A 148 1.52 2.17 0.82
C ILE A 148 1.98 3.62 0.74
N GLU A 149 3.09 3.97 1.39
CA GLU A 149 3.70 5.30 1.26
C GLU A 149 4.10 5.62 -0.17
N ASP A 150 4.72 4.67 -0.87
CA ASP A 150 5.17 4.84 -2.24
C ASP A 150 3.98 5.03 -3.20
N HIS A 151 2.92 4.22 -3.04
CA HIS A 151 1.65 4.42 -3.75
C HIS A 151 1.04 5.80 -3.48
N ASN A 152 1.03 6.25 -2.22
CA ASN A 152 0.52 7.58 -1.86
C ASN A 152 1.38 8.72 -2.44
N LEU A 153 2.70 8.56 -2.45
CA LEU A 153 3.63 9.50 -3.06
C LEU A 153 3.36 9.63 -4.56
N ILE A 154 3.23 8.52 -5.28
CA ILE A 154 2.92 8.51 -6.72
C ILE A 154 1.56 9.15 -6.97
N LYS A 155 0.55 8.84 -6.17
CA LYS A 155 -0.78 9.48 -6.28
C LYS A 155 -0.68 11.00 -6.12
N ARG A 156 0.09 11.50 -5.14
CA ARG A 156 0.33 12.95 -4.96
C ARG A 156 1.04 13.56 -6.15
N LYS A 157 2.14 12.94 -6.62
CA LYS A 157 2.89 13.35 -7.81
C LYS A 157 1.97 13.56 -9.01
N ILE A 158 1.02 12.64 -9.20
CA ILE A 158 0.05 12.68 -10.28
C ILE A 158 -0.98 13.80 -10.08
N MET A 159 -1.50 13.95 -8.86
CA MET A 159 -2.42 15.05 -8.54
C MET A 159 -1.77 16.42 -8.79
N TYR A 160 -0.54 16.62 -8.33
CA TYR A 160 0.21 17.86 -8.58
C TYR A 160 0.43 18.10 -10.07
N LYS A 161 0.79 17.06 -10.82
CA LYS A 161 0.96 17.15 -12.28
C LYS A 161 -0.31 17.68 -12.96
N PHE A 162 -1.48 17.13 -12.62
CA PHE A 162 -2.76 17.59 -13.19
C PHE A 162 -3.13 19.00 -12.74
N ALA A 163 -2.96 19.31 -11.45
CA ALA A 163 -3.26 20.63 -10.92
C ALA A 163 -2.40 21.72 -11.58
N LEU A 164 -1.09 21.48 -11.72
CA LEU A 164 -0.17 22.41 -12.35
C LEU A 164 -0.39 22.54 -13.86
N LYS A 165 -0.61 21.42 -14.58
CA LYS A 165 -0.96 21.47 -16.01
C LYS A 165 -2.16 22.39 -16.26
N ASN A 166 -3.23 22.21 -15.49
CA ASN A 166 -4.42 23.06 -15.60
C ASN A 166 -4.12 24.55 -15.34
N LEU A 167 -3.18 24.88 -14.44
CA LEU A 167 -2.77 26.26 -14.18
C LEU A 167 -1.97 26.85 -15.35
N PHE A 168 -1.05 26.05 -15.91
CA PHE A 168 -0.21 26.45 -17.04
C PHE A 168 -1.04 26.67 -18.30
N ASP A 169 -1.94 25.74 -18.61
CA ASP A 169 -2.85 25.83 -19.76
C ASP A 169 -3.72 27.09 -19.65
N LYS A 170 -4.27 27.39 -18.47
CA LYS A 170 -5.07 28.61 -18.22
C LYS A 170 -4.30 29.91 -18.39
N ARG A 171 -2.97 29.87 -18.25
CA ARG A 171 -2.10 31.06 -18.28
C ARG A 171 -1.24 31.11 -19.55
N ASN A 172 -1.43 30.18 -20.49
CA ASN A 172 -0.59 30.00 -21.68
C ASN A 172 0.92 29.98 -21.34
N LEU A 173 1.27 29.35 -20.22
CA LEU A 173 2.67 29.26 -19.79
C LEU A 173 3.42 28.16 -20.56
N PRO A 174 4.69 28.37 -20.92
CA PRO A 174 5.50 27.35 -21.57
C PRO A 174 5.61 26.08 -20.70
N LEU A 175 5.45 24.92 -21.34
CA LEU A 175 5.56 23.61 -20.69
C LEU A 175 6.93 23.38 -20.03
N GLU A 176 7.97 24.07 -20.50
CA GLU A 176 9.35 23.88 -20.04
C GLU A 176 9.55 24.45 -18.62
N LEU A 177 8.77 25.48 -18.28
CA LEU A 177 8.70 25.99 -16.92
C LEU A 177 8.01 24.99 -15.98
N LEU A 178 7.01 24.23 -16.45
CA LEU A 178 6.35 23.19 -15.65
C LEU A 178 7.33 22.09 -15.25
N ARG A 179 8.20 21.68 -16.19
CA ARG A 179 9.28 20.70 -15.92
C ARG A 179 10.21 21.20 -14.81
N SER A 180 10.61 22.46 -14.91
CA SER A 180 11.51 23.10 -13.94
C SER A 180 10.87 23.13 -12.56
N VAL A 181 9.60 23.53 -12.45
CA VAL A 181 8.85 23.55 -11.18
C VAL A 181 8.71 22.14 -10.60
N TYR A 182 8.40 21.13 -11.42
CA TYR A 182 8.18 19.77 -10.95
C TYR A 182 9.44 19.15 -10.32
N LYS A 183 10.63 19.48 -10.85
CA LYS A 183 11.92 19.05 -10.31
C LYS A 183 12.14 19.46 -8.85
N TYR A 184 11.47 20.51 -8.36
CA TYR A 184 11.64 21.04 -7.00
C TYR A 184 10.48 20.71 -6.05
N LEU A 185 9.35 20.22 -6.57
CA LEU A 185 8.15 19.91 -5.75
C LEU A 185 8.10 18.47 -5.24
N VAL A 186 8.98 17.61 -5.74
CA VAL A 186 8.96 16.15 -5.56
C VAL A 186 10.30 15.66 -5.05
#